data_AF-A0A177BBI2-F1
#
_entry.id   AF-A0A177BBI2-F1
#
_cell.length_a   1.000
_cell.length_b   1.000
_cell.length_c   1.000
_cell.angle_alpha   90.00
_cell.angle_beta   90.00
_cell.angle_gamma   90.00
#
_symmetry.space_group_name_H-M   'P 1'
#
loop_
_entity.id
_entity.type
_entity.pdbx_description
1 polymer ?
#
loop_
_entity_poly.entity_id
_entity_poly.type
_entity_poly.pdbx_seq_one_letter_code
_entity_poly.pdbx_strand_id
1 'polypeptide(L)'
;MKKVILFKTHSDSNNIYENTISKDADVLFIEPIHIIQFTFSNELLNLLRENNNLTIILTSKYAAKRLENFGLNDAKFYIVGRQIAKFVQSFAPFSSRIIANSADNLIELFENEERILIYIRGVRSLDIIDKYFQEKGLNINI
;
A
#
# COMPACT_ATOMS: atom_id res chain seq x y z
N MET A 1 28.97 9.19 -18.75
CA MET A 1 28.09 9.88 -17.78
C MET A 1 26.69 9.29 -17.91
N LYS A 2 26.12 8.70 -16.84
CA LYS A 2 24.77 8.11 -16.87
C LYS A 2 23.77 9.15 -16.36
N LYS A 3 22.70 9.41 -17.10
CA LYS A 3 21.56 10.23 -16.66
C LYS A 3 20.48 9.33 -16.09
N VAL A 4 19.92 9.69 -14.93
CA VAL A 4 18.84 8.97 -14.26
C VAL A 4 17.65 9.91 -14.12
N ILE A 5 16.50 9.52 -14.66
CA ILE A 5 15.24 10.27 -14.49
C ILE A 5 14.42 9.53 -13.44
N LEU A 6 14.11 10.22 -12.34
CA LEU A 6 13.29 9.68 -11.27
C LEU A 6 11.97 10.41 -11.19
N PHE A 7 10.89 9.64 -11.23
CA PHE A 7 9.55 10.15 -10.97
C PHE A 7 9.26 10.01 -9.49
N LYS A 8 9.07 11.14 -8.81
CA LYS A 8 8.71 11.18 -7.39
C LYS A 8 7.30 11.74 -7.23
N THR A 9 6.66 11.44 -6.11
CA THR A 9 5.46 12.17 -5.72
C THR A 9 5.85 13.42 -4.94
N HIS A 10 4.95 14.40 -4.87
CA HIS A 10 5.17 15.63 -4.09
C HIS A 10 5.51 15.37 -2.61
N SER A 11 5.11 14.21 -2.08
CA SER A 11 5.32 13.83 -0.67
C SER A 11 6.62 13.07 -0.40
N ASP A 12 7.37 12.69 -1.43
CA ASP A 12 8.66 12.01 -1.26
C ASP A 12 9.78 13.04 -1.11
N SER A 13 10.49 13.01 0.02
CA SER A 13 11.70 13.82 0.20
C SER A 13 12.81 13.34 -0.73
N ASN A 14 13.54 14.26 -1.35
CA ASN A 14 14.68 13.95 -2.24
C ASN A 14 15.69 12.99 -1.56
N ASN A 15 15.89 13.12 -0.25
CA ASN A 15 16.78 12.29 0.57
C ASN A 15 16.50 10.78 0.51
N ILE A 16 15.28 10.34 0.12
CA ILE A 16 14.97 8.90 -0.02
C ILE A 16 15.79 8.28 -1.16
N TYR A 17 16.08 9.04 -2.20
CA TYR A 17 16.75 8.55 -3.41
C TYR A 17 18.25 8.83 -3.39
N GLU A 18 18.70 9.87 -2.69
CA GLU A 18 20.11 10.29 -2.61
C GLU A 18 21.06 9.21 -2.07
N ASN A 19 20.57 8.33 -1.17
CA ASN A 19 21.37 7.24 -0.62
C ASN A 19 21.47 6.00 -1.54
N THR A 20 20.70 5.96 -2.63
CA THR A 20 20.62 4.78 -3.51
C THR A 20 21.28 5.02 -4.87
N ILE A 21 21.51 6.28 -5.23
CA ILE A 21 22.06 6.67 -6.53
C ILE A 21 23.58 6.84 -6.42
N SER A 22 24.32 6.28 -7.38
CA SER A 22 25.77 6.49 -7.46
C SER A 22 26.10 7.98 -7.57
N LYS A 23 27.14 8.44 -6.87
CA LYS A 23 27.60 9.85 -6.86
C LYS A 23 27.96 10.38 -8.27
N ASP A 24 28.19 9.49 -9.23
CA ASP A 24 28.58 9.84 -10.60
C ASP A 24 27.40 9.89 -11.59
N ALA A 25 26.15 9.80 -11.09
CA ALA A 25 24.94 9.91 -11.91
C ALA A 25 24.35 11.32 -11.87
N ASP A 26 23.98 11.84 -13.03
CA ASP A 26 23.22 13.08 -13.18
C ASP A 26 21.72 12.77 -13.02
N VAL A 27 21.06 13.32 -12.00
CA VAL A 27 19.71 12.94 -11.58
C VAL A 27 18.72 14.07 -11.87
N LEU A 28 17.70 13.77 -12.65
CA LEU A 28 16.55 14.66 -12.86
C LEU A 28 15.33 14.12 -12.12
N PHE A 29 14.81 14.90 -11.17
CA PHE A 29 13.55 14.59 -10.51
C PHE A 29 12.38 15.24 -11.27
N ILE A 30 11.39 14.43 -11.61
CA ILE A 30 10.13 14.87 -12.20
C ILE A 30 9.00 14.54 -11.22
N GLU A 31 8.09 15.48 -11.00
CA GLU A 31 6.88 15.30 -10.19
C GLU A 31 5.65 15.18 -11.11
N PRO A 32 5.40 14.04 -11.76
CA PRO A 32 4.30 13.94 -12.71
C PRO A 32 2.97 13.65 -12.02
N ILE A 33 2.95 13.36 -10.71
CA ILE A 33 1.71 12.97 -10.03
C ILE A 33 1.41 13.70 -8.72
N HIS A 34 0.24 14.34 -8.71
CA HIS A 34 -0.42 14.83 -7.51
C HIS A 34 -1.22 13.70 -6.82
N ILE A 35 -1.08 13.58 -5.51
CA ILE A 35 -1.87 12.65 -4.70
C ILE A 35 -3.07 13.41 -4.16
N ILE A 36 -4.26 13.08 -4.65
CA ILE A 36 -5.53 13.55 -4.07
C ILE A 36 -5.89 12.60 -2.93
N GLN A 37 -6.10 13.14 -1.74
CA GLN A 37 -6.53 12.35 -0.58
C GLN A 37 -8.05 12.28 -0.54
N PHE A 38 -8.58 11.07 -0.46
CA PHE A 38 -9.99 10.82 -0.20
C PHE A 38 -10.22 10.60 1.29
N THR A 39 -11.38 11.00 1.82
CA THR A 39 -11.75 10.71 3.21
C THR A 39 -12.33 9.30 3.31
N PHE A 40 -12.00 8.55 4.36
CA PHE A 40 -12.64 7.26 4.60
C PHE A 40 -14.10 7.46 5.00
N SER A 41 -14.98 6.57 4.54
CA SER A 41 -16.38 6.56 4.98
C SER A 41 -16.45 6.28 6.49
N ASN A 42 -17.51 6.75 7.14
CA ASN A 42 -17.73 6.47 8.57
C ASN A 42 -17.82 4.97 8.85
N GLU A 43 -18.39 4.20 7.92
CA GLU A 43 -18.45 2.73 8.00
C GLU A 43 -17.06 2.11 8.04
N LEU A 44 -16.16 2.51 7.14
CA LEU A 44 -14.76 2.02 7.16
C LEU A 44 -14.02 2.48 8.41
N LEU A 45 -14.25 3.71 8.87
CA LEU A 45 -13.63 4.21 10.10
C LEU A 45 -14.06 3.41 11.32
N ASN A 46 -15.34 3.06 11.44
CA ASN A 46 -15.84 2.22 12.52
C ASN A 46 -15.25 0.81 12.42
N LEU A 47 -15.24 0.23 11.22
CA LEU A 47 -14.63 -1.09 10.97
C LEU A 47 -13.17 -1.14 11.44
N LEU A 48 -12.38 -0.12 11.09
CA LEU A 48 -10.97 -0.01 11.48
C LEU A 48 -10.75 0.23 12.98
N ARG A 49 -11.72 0.79 13.69
CA ARG A 49 -11.62 1.10 15.13
C ARG A 49 -12.12 -0.03 16.03
N GLU A 50 -13.10 -0.80 15.57
CA GLU A 50 -13.85 -1.75 16.40
C GLU A 50 -13.34 -3.19 16.30
N ASN A 51 -12.56 -3.55 15.27
CA ASN A 51 -12.30 -4.97 14.96
C ASN A 51 -10.83 -5.39 15.09
N ASN A 52 -10.63 -6.45 15.88
CA ASN A 52 -9.34 -7.14 16.04
C ASN A 52 -9.14 -8.29 15.02
N ASN A 53 -10.08 -8.50 14.08
CA ASN A 53 -10.03 -9.62 13.13
C ASN A 53 -10.09 -9.16 11.67
N LEU A 54 -9.27 -8.16 11.34
CA LEU A 54 -9.18 -7.61 9.99
C LEU A 54 -8.03 -8.27 9.21
N THR A 55 -8.28 -8.53 7.94
CA THR A 55 -7.24 -8.72 6.94
C THR A 55 -7.15 -7.48 6.07
N ILE A 56 -5.95 -6.91 5.94
CA ILE A 56 -5.72 -5.65 5.23
C ILE A 56 -4.72 -5.87 4.09
N ILE A 57 -5.13 -5.55 2.87
CA ILE A 57 -4.30 -5.64 1.67
C ILE A 57 -3.70 -4.27 1.36
N LEU A 58 -2.37 -4.21 1.24
CA LEU A 58 -1.60 -2.99 0.97
C LEU A 58 -0.64 -3.17 -0.21
N THR A 59 -0.85 -2.40 -1.27
CA THR A 59 -0.01 -2.40 -2.48
C THR A 59 0.84 -1.14 -2.61
N SER A 60 0.68 -0.17 -1.72
CA SER A 60 1.48 1.07 -1.72
C SER A 60 1.77 1.59 -0.30
N LYS A 61 2.89 2.31 -0.18
CA LYS A 61 3.26 3.01 1.06
C LYS A 61 2.21 4.06 1.44
N TYR A 62 1.54 4.68 0.47
CA TYR A 62 0.47 5.66 0.74
C TYR A 62 -0.76 5.02 1.37
N ALA A 63 -1.21 3.88 0.84
CA ALA A 63 -2.27 3.11 1.46
C ALA A 63 -1.92 2.72 2.90
N ALA A 64 -0.67 2.30 3.15
CA ALA A 64 -0.20 1.99 4.50
C ALA A 64 -0.19 3.23 5.40
N LYS A 65 0.28 4.39 4.91
CA LYS A 65 0.32 5.66 5.66
C LYS A 65 -1.06 6.10 6.11
N ARG A 66 -2.09 5.83 5.32
CA ARG A 66 -3.49 6.12 5.67
C ARG A 66 -3.98 5.35 6.90
N LEU A 67 -3.28 4.30 7.32
CA LEU A 67 -3.66 3.45 8.44
C LEU A 67 -2.83 3.68 9.72
N GLU A 68 -1.86 4.59 9.70
CA GLU A 68 -0.86 4.72 10.77
C GLU A 68 -1.45 5.03 12.17
N ASN A 69 -2.64 5.62 12.22
CA ASN A 69 -3.28 6.08 13.46
C ASN A 69 -4.42 5.19 13.97
N PHE A 70 -4.60 3.98 13.43
CA PHE A 70 -5.73 3.09 13.77
C PHE A 70 -5.42 1.99 14.78
N GLY A 71 -4.18 1.86 15.28
CA GLY A 71 -3.87 0.88 16.33
C GLY A 71 -4.07 -0.58 15.92
N LEU A 72 -3.78 -0.92 14.66
CA LEU A 72 -4.10 -2.20 14.00
C LEU A 72 -3.17 -3.36 14.39
N ASN A 73 -2.89 -3.52 15.68
CA ASN A 73 -1.93 -4.51 16.19
C ASN A 73 -2.40 -5.96 16.04
N ASP A 74 -3.70 -6.21 15.98
CA ASP A 74 -4.26 -7.57 15.83
C ASP A 74 -4.60 -7.91 14.37
N ALA A 75 -4.46 -6.93 13.47
CA ALA A 75 -4.72 -7.13 12.05
C ALA A 75 -3.71 -8.09 11.40
N LYS A 76 -4.15 -8.69 10.29
CA LYS A 76 -3.29 -9.46 9.38
C LYS A 76 -3.09 -8.67 8.10
N PHE A 77 -1.85 -8.37 7.77
CA PHE A 77 -1.52 -7.58 6.58
C PHE A 77 -0.98 -8.44 5.46
N TYR A 78 -1.52 -8.23 4.27
CA TYR A 78 -1.03 -8.79 3.00
C TYR A 78 -0.41 -7.65 2.20
N ILE A 79 0.91 -7.72 1.98
CA ILE A 79 1.69 -6.57 1.56
C ILE A 79 2.52 -6.90 0.32
N VAL A 80 2.46 -6.04 -0.70
CA VAL A 80 3.39 -6.10 -1.84
C VAL A 80 4.66 -5.29 -1.52
N GLY A 81 5.76 -5.99 -1.28
CA GLY A 81 7.08 -5.37 -1.16
C GLY A 81 7.52 -5.02 0.27
N ARG A 82 8.82 -5.25 0.52
CA ARG A 82 9.43 -5.15 1.85
C ARG A 82 9.40 -3.74 2.46
N GLN A 83 9.43 -2.69 1.63
CA GLN A 83 9.44 -1.31 2.13
C GLN A 83 8.12 -0.94 2.82
N ILE A 84 7.00 -1.39 2.26
CA ILE A 84 5.68 -1.20 2.87
C ILE A 84 5.62 -1.99 4.18
N ALA A 85 6.12 -3.22 4.19
CA ALA A 85 6.12 -4.05 5.40
C ALA A 85 6.93 -3.44 6.56
N LYS A 86 8.10 -2.85 6.27
CA LYS A 86 8.88 -2.09 7.26
C LYS A 86 8.10 -0.88 7.78
N PHE A 87 7.37 -0.19 6.92
CA PHE A 87 6.54 0.94 7.32
C PHE A 87 5.37 0.48 8.22
N VAL A 88 4.66 -0.60 7.86
CA VAL A 88 3.60 -1.20 8.70
C VAL A 88 4.13 -1.65 10.06
N GLN A 89 5.31 -2.28 10.11
CA GLN A 89 5.96 -2.68 11.36
C GLN A 89 6.18 -1.50 12.33
N SER A 90 6.34 -0.27 11.82
CA SER A 90 6.58 0.90 12.66
C SER A 90 5.33 1.42 13.38
N PHE A 91 4.13 1.20 12.83
CA PHE A 91 2.87 1.67 13.43
C PHE A 91 1.97 0.54 13.96
N ALA A 92 2.16 -0.69 13.50
CA ALA A 92 1.43 -1.88 13.94
C ALA A 92 2.42 -3.01 14.27
N PRO A 93 3.29 -2.86 15.29
CA PRO A 93 4.41 -3.76 15.50
C PRO A 93 4.01 -5.22 15.77
N PHE A 94 2.85 -5.44 16.39
CA PHE A 94 2.36 -6.77 16.77
C PHE A 94 1.52 -7.46 15.69
N SER A 95 1.22 -6.76 14.59
CA SER A 95 0.40 -7.32 13.52
C SER A 95 1.11 -8.47 12.79
N SER A 96 0.31 -9.43 12.32
CA SER A 96 0.82 -10.47 11.43
C SER A 96 0.97 -9.91 10.02
N ARG A 97 2.03 -10.30 9.31
CA ARG A 97 2.37 -9.76 7.98
C ARG A 97 2.78 -10.88 7.04
N ILE A 98 2.13 -10.95 5.88
CA ILE A 98 2.50 -11.78 4.75
C ILE A 98 2.98 -10.85 3.65
N ILE A 99 4.21 -11.08 3.17
CA ILE A 99 4.88 -10.19 2.21
C ILE A 99 5.05 -10.96 0.89
N ALA A 100 4.44 -10.44 -0.18
CA ALA A 100 4.61 -10.93 -1.53
C ALA A 100 5.54 -10.00 -2.33
N ASN A 101 6.19 -10.57 -3.35
CA ASN A 101 7.06 -9.81 -4.27
C ASN A 101 6.28 -9.21 -5.45
N SER A 102 5.02 -9.63 -5.65
CA SER A 102 4.11 -9.16 -6.70
C SER A 102 2.67 -9.17 -6.17
N ALA A 103 1.77 -8.47 -6.87
CA ALA A 103 0.34 -8.50 -6.56
C ALA A 103 -0.30 -9.85 -6.93
N ASP A 104 0.17 -10.52 -7.99
CA ASP A 104 -0.30 -11.85 -8.42
C ASP A 104 -0.11 -12.88 -7.31
N ASN A 105 1.11 -12.97 -6.79
CA ASN A 105 1.42 -13.87 -5.68
C ASN A 105 0.66 -13.50 -4.41
N LEU A 106 0.27 -12.21 -4.25
CA LEU A 106 -0.50 -11.81 -3.08
C LEU A 106 -1.92 -12.38 -3.14
N ILE A 107 -2.53 -12.44 -4.34
CA ILE A 107 -3.88 -13.00 -4.56
C ILE A 107 -3.95 -14.45 -4.08
N GLU A 108 -2.99 -15.29 -4.48
CA GLU A 108 -2.93 -16.70 -4.07
C GLU A 108 -2.86 -16.86 -2.54
N LEU A 109 -2.28 -15.88 -1.84
CA LEU A 109 -2.08 -15.94 -0.40
C LEU A 109 -3.31 -15.48 0.40
N PHE A 110 -4.14 -14.59 -0.15
CA PHE A 110 -5.37 -14.11 0.52
C PHE A 110 -6.65 -14.72 -0.03
N GLU A 111 -6.61 -15.49 -1.12
CA GLU A 111 -7.82 -16.07 -1.74
C GLU A 111 -8.63 -16.93 -0.75
N ASN A 112 -7.94 -17.60 0.19
CA ASN A 112 -8.57 -18.43 1.22
C ASN A 112 -8.72 -17.70 2.58
N GLU A 113 -8.64 -16.37 2.60
CA GLU A 113 -8.82 -15.62 3.84
C GLU A 113 -10.29 -15.59 4.28
N GLU A 114 -10.51 -15.91 5.55
CA GLU A 114 -11.86 -15.96 6.16
C GLU A 114 -12.18 -14.69 6.97
N ARG A 115 -11.16 -13.88 7.27
CA ARG A 115 -11.31 -12.58 7.95
C ARG A 115 -11.95 -11.53 7.06
N ILE A 116 -12.46 -10.48 7.69
CA ILE A 116 -12.96 -9.29 6.98
C ILE A 116 -11.80 -8.67 6.21
N LEU A 117 -11.94 -8.65 4.87
CA LEU A 117 -10.91 -8.16 3.97
C LEU A 117 -11.13 -6.68 3.66
N ILE A 118 -10.13 -5.86 3.96
CA ILE A 118 -10.06 -4.45 3.61
C ILE A 118 -8.96 -4.27 2.57
N TYR A 119 -9.33 -3.82 1.37
CA TYR A 119 -8.36 -3.44 0.34
C TYR A 119 -8.23 -1.92 0.26
N ILE A 120 -7.03 -1.40 0.55
CA ILE A 120 -6.72 0.04 0.45
C ILE A 120 -5.70 0.26 -0.65
N ARG A 121 -6.09 1.06 -1.65
CA ARG A 121 -5.24 1.42 -2.78
C ARG A 121 -5.40 2.88 -3.21
N GLY A 122 -4.51 3.33 -4.10
CA GLY A 122 -4.67 4.60 -4.80
C GLY A 122 -5.48 4.44 -6.08
N VAL A 123 -6.10 5.54 -6.53
CA VAL A 123 -6.92 5.60 -7.76
C VAL A 123 -6.03 6.00 -8.94
N ARG A 124 -5.47 5.05 -9.70
CA ARG A 124 -4.65 5.38 -10.89
C ARG A 124 -4.94 4.53 -12.14
N SER A 125 -5.41 3.31 -11.97
CA SER A 125 -5.94 2.40 -13.00
C SER A 125 -6.42 1.13 -12.27
N LEU A 126 -7.22 0.28 -12.90
CA LEU A 126 -7.50 -1.06 -12.36
C LEU A 126 -6.18 -1.83 -12.28
N ASP A 127 -5.75 -2.17 -11.07
CA ASP A 127 -4.64 -3.10 -10.85
C ASP A 127 -5.13 -4.56 -10.90
N ILE A 128 -4.20 -5.51 -10.85
CA ILE A 128 -4.54 -6.94 -10.97
C ILE A 128 -5.43 -7.43 -9.82
N ILE A 129 -5.32 -6.81 -8.64
CA ILE A 129 -6.18 -7.13 -7.50
C ILE A 129 -7.59 -6.58 -7.76
N ASP A 130 -7.70 -5.39 -8.36
CA ASP A 130 -9.02 -4.88 -8.76
C ASP A 130 -9.71 -5.82 -9.76
N LYS A 131 -8.97 -6.31 -10.77
CA LYS A 131 -9.51 -7.26 -11.76
C LYS A 131 -9.94 -8.57 -11.11
N TYR A 132 -9.13 -9.10 -10.20
CA TYR A 132 -9.47 -10.30 -9.44
C TYR A 132 -10.81 -10.14 -8.69
N PHE A 133 -11.00 -9.02 -8.00
CA PHE A 133 -12.26 -8.78 -7.28
C PHE A 133 -13.46 -8.64 -8.22
N GLN A 134 -13.28 -7.99 -9.38
CA GLN A 134 -14.32 -7.93 -10.41
C GLN A 134 -14.69 -9.31 -10.96
N GLU A 135 -13.71 -10.19 -11.21
CA GLU A 135 -13.93 -11.57 -11.65
C GLU A 135 -14.67 -12.41 -10.61
N LYS A 136 -14.51 -12.10 -9.31
CA LYS A 136 -15.28 -12.69 -8.21
C LYS A 136 -16.65 -12.04 -8.00
N GLY A 137 -17.06 -11.11 -8.88
CA GLY A 137 -18.36 -10.45 -8.84
C GLY A 137 -18.46 -9.28 -7.85
N LEU A 138 -17.34 -8.79 -7.32
CA LEU A 138 -17.31 -7.61 -6.45
C LEU A 138 -17.23 -6.34 -7.29
N ASN A 139 -18.18 -5.43 -7.08
CA ASN A 139 -18.18 -4.13 -7.73
C ASN A 139 -17.17 -3.19 -7.06
N ILE A 140 -16.07 -2.92 -7.74
CA ILE A 140 -15.14 -1.84 -7.37
C ILE A 140 -15.57 -0.59 -8.12
N ASN A 141 -16.24 0.32 -7.40
CA ASN A 141 -16.53 1.66 -7.90
C ASN A 141 -15.25 2.49 -7.76
N ILE A 142 -14.72 2.98 -8.89
CA ILE A 142 -13.55 3.86 -8.97
C ILE A 142 -14.00 5.31 -8.99
#